data_AF-A0A537XL10-F1
#
_entry.id   AF-A0A537XL10-F1
#
_cell.length_a   1.000
_cell.length_b   1.000
_cell.length_c   1.000
_cell.angle_alpha   90.00
_cell.angle_beta   90.00
_cell.angle_gamma   90.00
#
_symmetry.space_group_name_H-M   'P 1'
#
loop_
_entity.id
_entity.type
_entity.pdbx_description
1 polymer ?
#
loop_
_entity_poly.entity_id
_entity_poly.type
_entity_poly.pdbx_seq_one_letter_code
_entity_poly.pdbx_strand_id
1 'polypeptide(L)'
;TFTGLLAARAAAGADVVVVGDGPGNTGTDTMWGATDIDSAMALNAAGILGGRPVAALRMSFSDPRERHRGVSHHSLTALGRVVLVPTHIGVPSIDDESRRAAVWDALRAAGLEERHQLVEVTGGPALDLLADNGIDVESMGRKVNDDPEFFLAAGAAGVLAGRMASGERTWRQG
;
A
#
# COMPACT_ATOMS: atom_id res chain seq x y z
N THR A 1 -16.16 -5.71 5.17
CA THR A 1 -15.56 -4.67 4.30
C THR A 1 -16.58 -3.71 3.72
N PHE A 2 -17.51 -4.13 2.84
CA PHE A 2 -18.50 -3.22 2.20
C PHE A 2 -19.27 -2.32 3.17
N THR A 3 -19.89 -2.89 4.20
CA THR A 3 -20.65 -2.13 5.20
C THR A 3 -19.78 -1.15 5.98
N GLY A 4 -18.54 -1.53 6.29
CA GLY A 4 -17.56 -0.66 6.95
C GLY A 4 -17.17 0.54 6.08
N LEU A 5 -16.91 0.32 4.78
CA LEU A 5 -16.63 1.39 3.83
C LEU A 5 -17.82 2.34 3.66
N LEU A 6 -19.03 1.78 3.54
CA LEU A 6 -20.26 2.58 3.47
C LEU A 6 -20.51 3.38 4.75
N ALA A 7 -20.27 2.80 5.92
CA ALA A 7 -20.39 3.51 7.19
C ALA A 7 -19.36 4.65 7.29
N ALA A 8 -18.11 4.41 6.90
CA ALA A 8 -17.07 5.45 6.89
C ALA A 8 -17.46 6.63 5.98
N ARG A 9 -18.00 6.35 4.79
CA ARG A 9 -18.43 7.40 3.86
C ARG A 9 -19.71 8.11 4.30
N ALA A 10 -20.75 7.35 4.63
CA ALA A 10 -22.10 7.89 4.85
C ALA A 10 -22.33 8.42 6.27
N ALA A 11 -21.73 7.78 7.29
CA ALA A 11 -21.92 8.17 8.67
C ALA A 11 -20.80 9.09 9.18
N ALA A 12 -19.53 8.80 8.84
CA ALA A 12 -18.40 9.61 9.29
C ALA A 12 -17.97 10.71 8.30
N GLY A 13 -18.51 10.71 7.07
CA GLY A 13 -18.15 11.70 6.05
C GLY A 13 -16.68 11.62 5.63
N ALA A 14 -16.06 10.44 5.73
CA ALA A 14 -14.63 10.29 5.50
C ALA A 14 -14.22 10.58 4.05
N ASP A 15 -13.22 11.44 3.87
CA ASP A 15 -12.56 11.69 2.58
C ASP A 15 -11.58 10.56 2.21
N VAL A 16 -10.95 9.96 3.23
CA VAL A 16 -9.98 8.86 3.10
C VAL A 16 -10.30 7.80 4.15
N VAL A 17 -10.21 6.52 3.74
CA VAL A 17 -10.38 5.37 4.64
C VAL A 17 -9.13 4.51 4.54
N VAL A 18 -8.45 4.32 5.66
CA VAL A 18 -7.33 3.37 5.77
C VAL A 18 -7.91 2.01 6.16
N VAL A 19 -7.63 1.00 5.35
CA VAL A 19 -8.01 -0.39 5.63
C VAL A 19 -6.74 -1.19 5.83
N GLY A 20 -6.67 -1.90 6.94
CA GLY A 20 -5.58 -2.82 7.24
C GLY A 20 -6.13 -4.00 8.02
N ASP A 21 -5.41 -5.12 7.95
CA ASP A 21 -5.82 -6.33 8.63
C ASP A 21 -5.59 -6.19 10.14
N GLY A 22 -6.54 -6.69 10.93
CA GLY A 22 -6.41 -6.74 12.38
C GLY A 22 -5.33 -7.75 12.82
N PRO A 23 -4.94 -7.75 14.11
CA PRO A 23 -4.02 -8.74 14.64
C PRO A 23 -4.59 -10.17 14.57
N GLY A 24 -3.71 -11.17 14.57
CA GLY A 24 -4.09 -12.59 14.69
C GLY A 24 -4.22 -13.37 13.38
N ASN A 25 -3.70 -12.84 12.28
CA ASN A 25 -3.78 -13.54 11.00
C ASN A 25 -2.73 -14.65 10.90
N THR A 26 -3.17 -15.90 10.87
CA THR A 26 -2.33 -17.05 10.55
C THR A 26 -2.43 -17.36 9.07
N GLY A 27 -1.39 -17.03 8.30
CA GLY A 27 -1.31 -17.45 6.92
C GLY A 27 -1.14 -18.97 6.82
N THR A 28 -1.74 -19.61 5.81
CA THR A 28 -1.70 -21.09 5.67
C THR A 28 -0.48 -21.60 4.90
N ASP A 29 0.52 -20.73 4.65
CA ASP A 29 1.68 -20.99 3.77
C ASP A 29 1.29 -21.43 2.35
N THR A 30 0.07 -21.08 1.93
CA THR A 30 -0.41 -21.29 0.57
C THR A 30 -0.51 -19.95 -0.16
N MET A 31 -0.54 -20.02 -1.49
CA MET A 31 -0.73 -18.84 -2.35
C MET A 31 -1.99 -18.02 -1.98
N TRP A 32 -3.05 -18.70 -1.53
CA TRP A 32 -4.37 -18.10 -1.28
C TRP A 32 -4.68 -17.87 0.20
N GLY A 33 -3.90 -18.44 1.12
CA GLY A 33 -4.11 -18.29 2.55
C GLY A 33 -3.32 -17.14 3.15
N ALA A 34 -3.10 -16.07 2.40
CA ALA A 34 -2.39 -14.89 2.87
C ALA A 34 -3.37 -13.74 3.13
N THR A 35 -3.10 -12.96 4.17
CA THR A 35 -3.84 -11.73 4.53
C THR A 35 -3.95 -10.73 3.40
N ASP A 36 -2.92 -10.69 2.55
CA ASP A 36 -2.86 -9.78 1.41
C ASP A 36 -4.03 -10.03 0.42
N ILE A 37 -4.69 -11.19 0.48
CA ILE A 37 -5.95 -11.48 -0.26
C ILE A 37 -7.13 -10.69 0.30
N ASP A 38 -7.27 -10.61 1.63
CA ASP A 38 -8.36 -9.83 2.26
C ASP A 38 -8.18 -8.33 2.00
N SER A 39 -6.94 -7.85 2.09
CA SER A 39 -6.57 -6.50 1.66
C SER A 39 -6.91 -6.24 0.18
N ALA A 40 -6.69 -7.20 -0.71
CA ALA A 40 -7.12 -7.10 -2.12
C ALA A 40 -8.64 -7.02 -2.28
N MET A 41 -9.39 -7.77 -1.47
CA MET A 41 -10.85 -7.70 -1.46
C MET A 41 -11.36 -6.33 -0.99
N ALA A 42 -10.63 -5.65 -0.10
CA ALA A 42 -10.94 -4.27 0.27
C ALA A 42 -10.74 -3.28 -0.88
N LEU A 43 -9.69 -3.44 -1.68
CA LEU A 43 -9.47 -2.62 -2.88
C LEU A 43 -10.61 -2.81 -3.89
N ASN A 44 -11.02 -4.07 -4.13
CA ASN A 44 -12.17 -4.38 -4.97
C ASN A 44 -13.46 -3.72 -4.46
N ALA A 45 -13.75 -3.86 -3.16
CA ALA A 45 -14.92 -3.25 -2.55
C ALA A 45 -14.92 -1.72 -2.68
N ALA A 46 -13.77 -1.07 -2.46
CA ALA A 46 -13.63 0.37 -2.63
C ALA A 46 -13.92 0.80 -4.07
N GLY A 47 -13.37 0.11 -5.07
CA GLY A 47 -13.66 0.41 -6.48
C GLY A 47 -15.12 0.14 -6.88
N ILE A 48 -15.70 -0.97 -6.42
CA ILE A 48 -17.13 -1.30 -6.67
C ILE A 48 -18.06 -0.23 -6.12
N LEU A 49 -17.72 0.35 -4.96
CA LEU A 49 -18.49 1.42 -4.33
C LEU A 49 -18.24 2.81 -4.95
N GLY A 50 -17.47 2.90 -6.05
CA GLY A 50 -17.16 4.15 -6.75
C GLY A 50 -16.04 4.98 -6.11
N GLY A 51 -15.30 4.39 -5.16
CA GLY A 51 -14.10 5.00 -4.59
C GLY A 51 -12.88 4.87 -5.49
N ARG A 52 -11.77 5.47 -5.05
CA ARG A 52 -10.47 5.45 -5.75
C ARG A 52 -9.48 4.63 -4.92
N PRO A 53 -9.36 3.31 -5.14
CA PRO A 53 -8.50 2.47 -4.31
C PRO A 53 -7.02 2.83 -4.50
N VAL A 54 -6.29 2.83 -3.38
CA VAL A 54 -4.85 3.01 -3.28
C VAL A 54 -4.25 1.82 -2.53
N ALA A 55 -3.31 1.12 -3.15
CA ALA A 55 -2.61 0.00 -2.55
C ALA A 55 -1.24 0.41 -2.02
N ALA A 56 -0.91 -0.08 -0.82
CA ALA A 56 0.45 -0.08 -0.30
C ALA A 56 1.15 -1.38 -0.73
N LEU A 57 2.37 -1.25 -1.24
CA LEU A 57 3.22 -2.41 -1.48
C LEU A 57 3.76 -2.93 -0.15
N ARG A 58 3.84 -4.25 -0.01
CA ARG A 58 4.65 -4.89 1.02
C ARG A 58 5.99 -5.27 0.40
N MET A 59 7.08 -4.83 1.00
CA MET A 59 8.43 -5.11 0.52
C MET A 59 9.44 -5.01 1.65
N SER A 60 10.60 -5.63 1.44
CA SER A 60 11.70 -5.61 2.38
C SER A 60 12.99 -5.82 1.61
N PHE A 61 14.07 -5.14 1.96
CA PHE A 61 15.41 -5.49 1.48
C PHE A 61 16.29 -6.07 2.59
N SER A 62 15.78 -6.08 3.82
CA SER A 62 16.47 -6.53 5.03
C SER A 62 16.01 -7.92 5.51
N ASP A 63 15.17 -8.63 4.76
CA ASP A 63 14.83 -10.02 5.09
C ASP A 63 16.09 -10.91 4.96
N PRO A 64 16.39 -11.75 5.97
CA PRO A 64 17.53 -12.67 5.90
C PRO A 64 17.39 -13.71 4.77
N ARG A 65 16.17 -14.00 4.32
CA ARG A 65 15.88 -14.93 3.23
C ARG A 65 15.89 -14.15 1.93
N GLU A 66 16.88 -14.42 1.08
CA GLU A 66 17.08 -13.72 -0.19
C GLU A 66 15.82 -13.68 -1.08
N ARG A 67 15.08 -14.80 -1.15
CA ARG A 67 13.80 -14.90 -1.90
C ARG A 67 12.66 -13.98 -1.40
N HIS A 68 12.80 -13.40 -0.21
CA HIS A 68 11.82 -12.47 0.37
C HIS A 68 12.27 -11.00 0.24
N ARG A 69 13.41 -10.75 -0.41
CA ARG A 69 13.87 -9.39 -0.70
C ARG A 69 13.16 -8.82 -1.92
N GLY A 70 12.94 -7.51 -1.92
CA GLY A 70 12.17 -6.80 -2.93
C GLY A 70 10.67 -6.82 -2.63
N VAL A 71 9.85 -6.70 -3.68
CA VAL A 71 8.38 -6.70 -3.57
C VAL A 71 7.89 -8.09 -3.14
N SER A 72 7.02 -8.13 -2.14
CA SER A 72 6.43 -9.37 -1.66
C SER A 72 5.65 -10.09 -2.76
N HIS A 73 5.88 -11.40 -2.89
CA HIS A 73 5.11 -12.29 -3.77
C HIS A 73 3.60 -12.23 -3.49
N HIS A 74 3.22 -12.00 -2.23
CA HIS A 74 1.82 -11.87 -1.86
C HIS A 74 1.22 -10.55 -2.35
N SER A 75 1.97 -9.43 -2.31
CA SER A 75 1.52 -8.18 -2.94
C SER A 75 1.36 -8.33 -4.45
N LEU A 76 2.31 -8.99 -5.11
CA LEU A 76 2.22 -9.28 -6.55
C LEU A 76 1.02 -10.18 -6.88
N THR A 77 0.76 -11.19 -6.06
CA THR A 77 -0.40 -12.10 -6.24
C THR A 77 -1.72 -11.37 -6.00
N ALA A 78 -1.82 -10.63 -4.91
CA ALA A 78 -2.99 -9.83 -4.54
C ALA A 78 -3.37 -8.85 -5.65
N LEU A 79 -2.42 -8.00 -6.08
CA LEU A 79 -2.66 -7.01 -7.12
C LEU A 79 -2.82 -7.65 -8.50
N GLY A 80 -1.93 -8.58 -8.85
CA GLY A 80 -1.89 -9.19 -10.17
C GLY A 80 -2.96 -10.25 -10.45
N ARG A 81 -3.66 -10.78 -9.43
CA ARG A 81 -4.66 -11.84 -9.62
C ARG A 81 -5.99 -11.61 -8.92
N VAL A 82 -6.02 -10.90 -7.79
CA VAL A 82 -7.23 -10.75 -6.97
C VAL A 82 -7.90 -9.40 -7.18
N VAL A 83 -7.13 -8.33 -7.28
CA VAL A 83 -7.69 -7.00 -7.58
C VAL A 83 -8.17 -6.98 -9.03
N LEU A 84 -9.46 -6.70 -9.22
CA LEU A 84 -10.15 -6.66 -10.51
C LEU A 84 -10.49 -5.24 -10.94
N VAL A 85 -10.46 -4.28 -10.02
CA VAL A 85 -10.72 -2.85 -10.30
C VAL A 85 -9.42 -2.09 -10.56
N PRO A 86 -9.42 -1.06 -11.43
CA PRO A 86 -8.28 -0.16 -11.56
C PRO A 86 -7.89 0.43 -10.20
N THR A 87 -6.62 0.31 -9.85
CA THR A 87 -6.10 0.67 -8.52
C THR A 87 -4.85 1.52 -8.69
N HIS A 88 -4.66 2.50 -7.80
CA HIS A 88 -3.42 3.27 -7.74
C HIS A 88 -2.44 2.56 -6.82
N ILE A 89 -1.21 2.31 -7.26
CA ILE A 89 -0.19 1.64 -6.47
C ILE A 89 0.89 2.67 -6.15
N GLY A 90 1.05 2.99 -4.86
CA GLY A 90 2.14 3.85 -4.40
C GLY A 90 3.45 3.07 -4.41
N VAL A 91 4.30 3.33 -5.40
CA VAL A 91 5.65 2.77 -5.47
C VAL A 91 6.58 3.73 -4.73
N PRO A 92 7.28 3.31 -3.66
CA PRO A 92 8.15 4.22 -2.93
C PRO A 92 9.32 4.68 -3.80
N SER A 93 9.64 5.96 -3.73
CA SER A 93 10.94 6.46 -4.23
C SER A 93 12.06 5.81 -3.39
N ILE A 94 13.00 5.16 -4.08
CA ILE A 94 14.16 4.49 -3.48
C ILE A 94 15.43 5.11 -4.08
N ASP A 95 16.36 5.53 -3.23
CA ASP A 95 17.60 6.19 -3.65
C ASP A 95 18.62 5.22 -4.24
N ASP A 96 18.64 3.98 -3.74
CA ASP A 96 19.47 2.91 -4.32
C ASP A 96 18.88 2.46 -5.66
N GLU A 97 19.56 2.81 -6.75
CA GLU A 97 19.09 2.54 -8.11
C GLU A 97 18.94 1.04 -8.40
N SER A 98 19.77 0.19 -7.78
CA SER A 98 19.69 -1.26 -7.98
C SER A 98 18.44 -1.84 -7.34
N ARG A 99 18.09 -1.37 -6.13
CA ARG A 99 16.85 -1.74 -5.42
C ARG A 99 15.63 -1.19 -6.15
N ARG A 100 15.69 0.08 -6.56
CA ARG A 100 14.65 0.72 -7.36
C ARG A 100 14.37 -0.06 -8.64
N ALA A 101 15.40 -0.42 -9.41
CA ALA A 101 15.27 -1.24 -10.62
C ALA A 101 14.63 -2.59 -10.32
N ALA A 102 15.09 -3.30 -9.28
CA ALA A 102 14.54 -4.60 -8.88
C ALA A 102 13.03 -4.52 -8.53
N VAL A 103 12.58 -3.43 -7.91
CA VAL A 103 11.16 -3.19 -7.62
C VAL A 103 10.37 -3.03 -8.91
N TRP A 104 10.79 -2.11 -9.78
CA TRP A 104 10.11 -1.84 -11.05
C TRP A 104 10.11 -3.04 -11.99
N ASP A 105 11.20 -3.82 -12.04
CA ASP A 105 11.27 -5.08 -12.79
C ASP A 105 10.25 -6.10 -12.26
N ALA A 106 10.13 -6.25 -10.94
CA ALA A 106 9.16 -7.18 -10.34
C ALA A 106 7.70 -6.78 -10.65
N LEU A 107 7.40 -5.47 -10.58
CA LEU A 107 6.06 -4.96 -10.89
C LEU A 107 5.70 -5.13 -12.38
N ARG A 108 6.67 -4.89 -13.28
CA ARG A 108 6.53 -5.11 -14.74
C ARG A 108 6.38 -6.58 -15.08
N ALA A 109 7.20 -7.46 -14.49
CA ALA A 109 7.10 -8.90 -14.70
C ALA A 109 5.75 -9.48 -14.25
N ALA A 110 5.12 -8.86 -13.24
CA ALA A 110 3.77 -9.20 -12.79
C ALA A 110 2.64 -8.55 -13.63
N GLY A 111 2.97 -7.76 -14.65
CA GLY A 111 1.99 -7.10 -15.55
C GLY A 111 1.15 -6.03 -14.86
N LEU A 112 1.60 -5.47 -13.74
CA LEU A 112 0.76 -4.56 -12.94
C LEU A 112 0.50 -3.22 -13.64
N GLU A 113 1.44 -2.74 -14.47
CA GLU A 113 1.29 -1.51 -15.27
C GLU A 113 0.17 -1.59 -16.30
N GLU A 114 -0.18 -2.80 -16.75
CA GLU A 114 -1.26 -3.01 -17.73
C GLU A 114 -2.64 -2.94 -17.08
N ARG A 115 -2.71 -3.09 -15.75
CA ARG A 115 -3.97 -3.25 -14.99
C ARG A 115 -4.22 -2.10 -14.00
N HIS A 116 -3.17 -1.43 -13.58
CA HIS A 116 -3.17 -0.50 -12.46
C HIS A 116 -2.33 0.74 -12.77
N GLN A 117 -2.62 1.83 -12.06
CA GLN A 117 -1.83 3.04 -12.16
C GLN A 117 -0.71 3.00 -11.12
N LEU A 118 0.50 2.69 -11.55
CA LEU A 118 1.68 2.81 -10.69
C LEU A 118 2.07 4.29 -10.61
N VAL A 119 2.34 4.76 -9.39
CA VAL A 119 2.75 6.14 -9.13
C VAL A 119 3.93 6.11 -8.19
N GLU A 120 5.05 6.63 -8.66
CA GLU A 120 6.21 6.82 -7.79
C GLU A 120 5.98 7.98 -6.83
N VAL A 121 6.16 7.72 -5.53
CA VAL A 121 5.87 8.68 -4.47
C VAL A 121 6.90 8.53 -3.35
N THR A 122 7.44 9.65 -2.86
CA THR A 122 8.26 9.62 -1.65
C THR A 122 7.40 9.28 -0.42
N GLY A 123 7.84 8.28 0.34
CA GLY A 123 7.24 7.94 1.63
C GLY A 123 7.79 8.75 2.80
N GLY A 124 8.87 9.52 2.59
CA GLY A 124 9.59 10.27 3.63
C GLY A 124 8.69 11.16 4.49
N PRO A 125 7.80 11.99 3.91
CA PRO A 125 6.94 12.87 4.70
C PRO A 125 6.05 12.15 5.71
N ALA A 126 5.67 10.90 5.45
CA ALA A 126 4.90 10.10 6.41
C ALA A 126 5.78 9.66 7.60
N LEU A 127 7.05 9.32 7.35
CA LEU A 127 8.02 8.95 8.39
C LEU A 127 8.43 10.17 9.23
N ASP A 128 8.64 11.31 8.59
CA ASP A 128 8.91 12.58 9.26
C ASP A 128 7.75 12.93 10.21
N LEU A 129 6.51 12.81 9.73
CA LEU A 129 5.33 13.06 10.56
C LEU A 129 5.23 12.11 11.77
N LEU A 130 5.57 10.83 11.60
CA LEU A 130 5.62 9.88 12.72
C LEU A 130 6.67 10.30 13.75
N ALA A 131 7.87 10.65 13.28
CA ALA A 131 8.97 11.10 14.14
C ALA A 131 8.63 12.39 14.89
N ASP A 132 8.05 13.38 14.21
CA ASP A 132 7.63 14.66 14.79
C ASP A 132 6.56 14.49 15.88
N ASN A 133 5.74 13.43 15.79
CA ASN A 133 4.73 13.08 16.79
C ASN A 133 5.27 12.11 17.86
N GLY A 134 6.55 11.75 17.83
CA GLY A 134 7.16 10.80 18.77
C GLY A 134 6.57 9.39 18.67
N ILE A 135 6.10 9.00 17.48
CA ILE A 135 5.52 7.68 17.23
C ILE A 135 6.60 6.78 16.64
N ASP A 136 7.12 5.88 17.48
CA ASP A 136 8.01 4.81 17.03
C ASP A 136 7.21 3.69 16.35
N VAL A 137 7.61 3.33 15.14
CA VAL A 137 7.02 2.22 14.38
C VAL A 137 7.99 1.05 14.26
N GLU A 138 7.46 -0.16 14.44
CA GLU A 138 8.20 -1.40 14.34
C GLU A 138 7.37 -2.45 13.61
N SER A 139 8.01 -3.26 12.78
CA SER A 139 7.39 -4.40 12.10
C SER A 139 8.34 -5.59 12.15
N MET A 140 7.86 -6.71 12.70
CA MET A 140 8.63 -7.96 12.79
C MET A 140 10.02 -7.78 13.44
N GLY A 141 10.12 -7.01 14.52
CA GLY A 141 11.40 -6.77 15.20
C GLY A 141 12.30 -5.73 14.54
N ARG A 142 11.83 -5.04 13.49
CA ARG A 142 12.63 -4.09 12.69
C ARG A 142 12.00 -2.71 12.72
N LYS A 143 12.83 -1.70 12.95
CA LYS A 143 12.50 -0.27 12.90
C LYS A 143 12.76 0.30 11.50
N VAL A 144 12.41 1.57 11.31
CA VAL A 144 12.65 2.31 10.06
C VAL A 144 14.09 2.18 9.56
N ASN A 145 15.07 2.33 10.44
CA ASN A 145 16.49 2.25 10.06
C ASN A 145 16.95 0.83 9.69
N ASP A 146 16.22 -0.20 10.11
CA ASP A 146 16.56 -1.59 9.84
C ASP A 146 16.03 -2.05 8.47
N ASP A 147 14.87 -1.55 8.03
CA ASP A 147 14.21 -1.93 6.77
C ASP A 147 13.41 -0.75 6.17
N PRO A 148 14.11 0.30 5.68
CA PRO A 148 13.46 1.58 5.35
C PRO A 148 12.43 1.45 4.23
N GLU A 149 12.66 0.60 3.23
CA GLU A 149 11.75 0.42 2.11
C GLU A 149 10.38 -0.14 2.53
N PHE A 150 10.31 -0.94 3.60
CA PHE A 150 9.04 -1.41 4.16
C PHE A 150 8.16 -0.23 4.60
N PHE A 151 8.75 0.71 5.35
CA PHE A 151 8.03 1.86 5.90
C PHE A 151 7.79 2.94 4.84
N LEU A 152 8.75 3.16 3.94
CA LEU A 152 8.59 4.07 2.80
C LEU A 152 7.46 3.62 1.88
N ALA A 153 7.26 2.33 1.65
CA ALA A 153 6.16 1.81 0.83
C ALA A 153 4.78 2.15 1.43
N ALA A 154 4.62 1.96 2.75
CA ALA A 154 3.40 2.35 3.45
C ALA A 154 3.19 3.87 3.41
N GLY A 155 4.26 4.64 3.65
CA GLY A 155 4.24 6.09 3.56
C GLY A 155 3.86 6.59 2.17
N ALA A 156 4.40 5.99 1.11
CA ALA A 156 4.12 6.35 -0.28
C ALA A 156 2.63 6.21 -0.62
N ALA A 157 1.99 5.12 -0.17
CA ALA A 157 0.55 4.92 -0.34
C ALA A 157 -0.26 5.98 0.43
N GLY A 158 0.12 6.29 1.67
CA GLY A 158 -0.53 7.33 2.47
C GLY A 158 -0.42 8.73 1.83
N VAL A 159 0.78 9.10 1.38
CA VAL A 159 1.05 10.36 0.67
C VAL A 159 0.24 10.42 -0.64
N LEU A 160 0.19 9.34 -1.40
CA LEU A 160 -0.60 9.26 -2.64
C LEU A 160 -2.10 9.46 -2.37
N ALA A 161 -2.66 8.75 -1.39
CA ALA A 161 -4.06 8.89 -0.99
C ALA A 161 -4.37 10.33 -0.53
N GLY A 162 -3.50 10.92 0.29
CA GLY A 162 -3.63 12.31 0.75
C GLY A 162 -3.61 13.32 -0.42
N ARG A 163 -2.70 13.14 -1.38
CA ARG A 163 -2.66 13.96 -2.61
C ARG A 163 -3.97 13.84 -3.40
N MET A 164 -4.46 12.62 -3.61
CA MET A 164 -5.71 12.37 -4.34
C MET A 164 -6.93 13.02 -3.67
N ALA A 165 -7.04 12.95 -2.34
CA ALA A 165 -8.12 13.58 -1.59
C ALA A 165 -8.00 15.13 -1.56
N SER A 166 -6.78 15.66 -1.48
CA SER A 166 -6.54 17.12 -1.48
C SER A 166 -6.82 17.77 -2.84
N GLY A 167 -6.59 17.05 -3.95
CA GLY A 167 -6.92 17.50 -5.30
C GLY A 167 -8.41 17.78 -5.52
N GLU A 168 -9.29 17.09 -4.78
CA GLU A 168 -10.74 17.29 -4.83
C GLU A 168 -11.20 18.50 -3.97
N ARG A 169 -10.37 18.99 -3.04
CA ARG A 169 -10.67 20.14 -2.19
C ARG A 169 -10.38 21.50 -2.84
N THR A 170 -9.67 21.52 -3.98
CA THR A 170 -9.21 22.77 -4.62
C THR A 170 -10.11 23.16 -5.80
N TRP A 171 -11.41 23.36 -5.58
CA TRP A 171 -12.30 24.20 -6.42
C TRP A 171 -13.69 24.38 -5.77
N ARG A 172 -13.72 24.99 -4.59
CA ARG A 172 -14.88 25.79 -4.17
C ARG A 172 -14.37 27.19 -3.87
N GLN A 173 -14.27 28.00 -4.93
CA GLN A 173 -14.27 29.45 -4.73
C GLN A 173 -15.64 29.82 -4.17
N GLY A 174 -15.65 30.22 -2.90
CA GLY A 174 -16.61 31.17 -2.37
C GLY A 174 -16.01 32.56 -2.44
#